data_AF-A0A0T7BRP7-F1
#
_entry.id   AF-A0A0T7BRP7-F1
#
_cell.length_a   1.000
_cell.length_b   1.000
_cell.length_c   1.000
_cell.angle_alpha   90.00
_cell.angle_beta   90.00
_cell.angle_gamma   90.00
#
_symmetry.space_group_name_H-M   'P 1'
#
loop_
_entity.id
_entity.type
_entity.pdbx_description
1 polymer ?
#
loop_
_entity_poly.entity_id
_entity_poly.type
_entity_poly.pdbx_seq_one_letter_code
_entity_poly.pdbx_strand_id
1 'polypeptide(L)' 'MSNLFFPTPGLWYPGQSEKEWEEEVDLMILRANATDAFSRGEVDADWFLNFLHELGTDVFTAAEGWALTDELII' A
#
# COMPACT_ATOMS: atom_id res chain seq x y z
N MET A 1 16.36 -0.39 16.64
CA MET A 1 15.35 0.26 15.78
C MET A 1 14.28 -0.78 15.52
N SER A 2 13.01 -0.46 15.78
CA SER A 2 11.90 -1.33 15.41
C SER A 2 11.80 -1.34 13.88
N ASN A 3 11.97 -2.50 13.25
CA ASN A 3 11.65 -2.63 11.83
C ASN A 3 10.14 -2.42 11.69
N LEU A 4 9.72 -1.25 11.20
CA LEU A 4 8.33 -1.04 10.81
C LEU A 4 8.09 -1.91 9.57
N PHE A 5 7.39 -3.02 9.77
CA PHE A 5 6.90 -3.86 8.70
C PHE A 5 5.53 -3.33 8.27
N PHE A 6 5.47 -2.79 7.05
CA PHE A 6 4.23 -2.34 6.43
C PHE A 6 3.77 -3.41 5.43
N PRO A 7 2.80 -4.27 5.78
CA PRO A 7 2.28 -5.24 4.83
C PRO A 7 1.63 -4.52 3.65
N THR A 8 2.03 -4.87 2.43
CA THR A 8 1.44 -4.37 1.18
C THR A 8 0.63 -5.49 0.52
N PRO A 9 -0.65 -5.67 0.87
CA PRO A 9 -1.46 -6.74 0.30
C PRO A 9 -1.81 -6.48 -1.17
N GLY A 10 -2.03 -7.56 -1.91
CA GLY A 10 -2.75 -7.53 -3.19
C GLY A 10 -4.26 -7.58 -2.95
N LEU A 11 -5.02 -6.90 -3.81
CA LEU A 11 -6.47 -6.77 -3.68
C LEU A 11 -7.19 -7.74 -4.62
N TRP A 12 -7.90 -8.71 -4.05
CA TRP A 12 -8.72 -9.65 -4.83
C TRP A 12 -10.21 -9.28 -4.77
N TYR A 13 -10.88 -9.20 -5.93
CA TYR A 13 -12.31 -8.87 -6.01
C TYR A 13 -13.15 -10.00 -6.65
N PRO A 14 -14.42 -10.20 -6.25
CA PRO A 14 -15.29 -11.18 -6.88
C PRO A 14 -15.46 -10.89 -8.38
N GLY A 15 -15.16 -11.88 -9.23
CA GLY A 15 -15.26 -11.74 -10.69
C GLY A 15 -14.02 -11.18 -11.38
N GLN A 16 -12.93 -10.91 -10.64
CA GLN A 16 -11.65 -10.52 -11.21
C GLN A 16 -11.13 -11.60 -12.17
N SER A 17 -10.78 -11.17 -13.37
CA SER A 17 -10.11 -12.01 -14.37
C SER A 17 -8.65 -12.25 -14.01
N GLU A 18 -8.04 -13.26 -14.63
CA GLU A 18 -6.61 -13.55 -14.45
C GLU A 18 -5.73 -12.35 -14.82
N LYS A 19 -6.07 -11.64 -15.90
CA LYS A 19 -5.35 -10.43 -16.31
C LYS A 19 -5.45 -9.31 -15.27
N GLU A 20 -6.64 -9.05 -14.73
CA GLU A 20 -6.82 -8.04 -13.68
C GLU A 20 -6.10 -8.43 -12.38
N TRP A 21 -5.89 -9.73 -12.14
CA TRP A 21 -5.07 -10.20 -11.04
C TRP A 21 -3.58 -9.98 -11.27
N GLU A 22 -3.07 -10.27 -12.47
CA GLU A 22 -1.69 -9.97 -12.85
C GLU A 22 -1.38 -8.48 -12.71
N GLU A 23 -2.28 -7.60 -13.18
CA GLU A 23 -2.15 -6.15 -13.02
C GLU A 23 -2.10 -5.73 -11.54
N GLU A 24 -2.91 -6.35 -10.68
CA GLU A 24 -2.87 -6.07 -9.24
C GLU A 24 -1.59 -6.57 -8.57
N VAL A 25 -1.07 -7.73 -8.97
CA VAL A 25 0.22 -8.24 -8.47
C VAL A 25 1.35 -7.30 -8.83
N ASP A 26 1.37 -6.75 -10.04
CA ASP A 26 2.35 -5.75 -10.45
C ASP A 26 2.25 -4.48 -9.59
N LEU A 27 1.03 -3.98 -9.35
CA LEU A 27 0.81 -2.84 -8.46
C LEU A 27 1.23 -3.13 -7.01
N MET A 28 0.99 -4.35 -6.52
CA MET A 28 1.43 -4.79 -5.19
C MET A 28 2.95 -4.74 -5.07
N ILE A 29 3.68 -5.24 -6.08
CA ILE A 29 5.15 -5.21 -6.09
C ILE A 29 5.67 -3.77 -6.12
N LEU A 30 5.06 -2.90 -6.93
CA LEU A 30 5.43 -1.48 -7.00
C LEU A 30 5.27 -0.77 -5.65
N ARG A 31 4.12 -0.98 -4.99
CA ARG A 31 3.85 -0.42 -3.66
C ARG A 31 4.80 -0.99 -2.59
N ALA A 32 5.14 -2.29 -2.66
CA ALA A 32 6.06 -2.92 -1.71
C ALA A 32 7.47 -2.33 -1.83
N ASN A 33 7.96 -2.13 -3.04
CA ASN A 33 9.28 -1.52 -3.28
C ASN A 33 9.34 -0.07 -2.76
N ALA A 34 8.31 0.73 -3.01
CA ALA A 34 8.26 2.10 -2.51
C ALA A 34 8.20 2.16 -0.97
N THR A 35 7.44 1.26 -0.37
CA THR A 35 7.33 1.12 1.09
C THR A 35 8.66 0.74 1.73
N ASP A 36 9.39 -0.21 1.11
CA ASP A 36 10.72 -0.62 1.54
C ASP A 36 11.73 0.53 1.41
N ALA A 37 11.75 1.24 0.28
CA ALA A 37 12.61 2.42 0.09
C ALA A 37 12.34 3.52 1.14
N PHE A 38 11.06 3.79 1.42
CA PHE A 38 10.67 4.75 2.47
C PHE A 38 11.11 4.27 3.86
N SER A 39 10.94 2.98 4.17
CA SER A 39 11.33 2.41 5.48
C SER A 39 12.84 2.49 5.76
N ARG A 40 13.66 2.52 4.71
CA ARG A 40 15.12 2.71 4.77
C ARG A 40 15.55 4.17 4.76
N GLY A 41 14.62 5.11 4.55
CA GLY A 41 14.92 6.54 4.40
C GLY A 41 15.61 6.89 3.08
N GLU A 42 15.46 6.06 2.04
CA GLU A 42 16.00 6.34 0.70
C GLU A 42 15.16 7.39 -0.04
N VAL A 43 13.87 7.49 0.30
CA VAL A 43 12.93 8.50 -0.19
C VAL A 43 12.27 9.20 0.99
N ASP A 44 11.85 10.44 0.79
CA ASP A 44 11.11 11.20 1.80
C ASP A 44 9.61 10.90 1.76
N ALA A 45 8.89 11.40 2.78
CA ALA A 45 7.46 11.17 2.92
C ALA A 45 6.65 11.80 1.78
N ASP A 46 7.06 12.98 1.30
CA ASP A 46 6.35 13.67 0.22
C ASP A 46 6.45 12.89 -1.08
N TRP A 47 7.62 12.36 -1.40
CA TRP A 47 7.82 11.47 -2.54
C TRP A 47 6.95 10.21 -2.43
N PHE A 48 6.96 9.55 -1.26
CA PHE A 48 6.21 8.33 -1.04
C PHE A 48 4.69 8.54 -1.18
N LEU A 49 4.17 9.63 -0.61
CA LEU A 49 2.74 9.97 -0.70
C LEU A 49 2.33 10.34 -2.13
N ASN A 50 3.16 11.08 -2.86
CA ASN A 50 2.90 11.39 -4.27
C ASN A 50 2.90 10.12 -5.14
N PHE A 51 3.84 9.21 -4.91
CA PHE A 51 3.90 7.93 -5.62
C PHE A 51 2.62 7.10 -5.42
N LEU A 52 2.12 6.99 -4.18
CA LEU A 52 0.89 6.27 -3.90
C LEU A 52 -0.33 6.94 -4.57
N HIS A 53 -0.37 8.27 -4.57
CA HIS A 53 -1.41 9.04 -5.26
C HIS A 53 -1.41 8.78 -6.78
N GLU A 54 -0.25 8.77 -7.42
CA GLU A 54 -0.10 8.50 -8.86
C GLU A 54 -0.52 7.08 -9.27
N LEU A 55 -0.39 6.10 -8.37
CA LEU A 55 -0.89 4.74 -8.59
C LEU A 55 -2.42 4.62 -8.48
N GLY A 56 -3.14 5.73 -8.38
CA GLY A 56 -4.59 5.75 -8.21
C GLY A 56 -5.05 5.29 -6.82
N THR A 57 -4.11 5.12 -5.89
CA THR A 57 -4.42 4.89 -4.48
C THR A 57 -4.60 6.25 -3.83
N ASP A 58 -5.84 6.70 -3.66
CA ASP A 58 -6.08 7.81 -2.74
C ASP A 58 -5.78 7.32 -1.33
N VAL A 59 -4.57 7.62 -0.85
CA VAL A 59 -4.09 7.20 0.47
C VAL A 59 -4.97 7.70 1.61
N PHE A 60 -5.68 8.81 1.43
CA PHE A 60 -6.59 9.34 2.45
C PHE A 60 -7.88 8.51 2.48
N THR A 61 -8.47 8.23 1.31
CA THR A 61 -9.62 7.31 1.22
C THR A 61 -9.24 5.88 1.65
N ALA A 62 -8.04 5.41 1.32
CA ALA A 62 -7.53 4.11 1.76
C ALA A 62 -7.32 4.07 3.29
N ALA A 63 -6.80 5.14 3.89
CA ALA A 63 -6.66 5.26 5.35
C ALA A 63 -8.02 5.30 6.06
N GLU A 64 -9.02 5.96 5.48
CA GLU A 64 -10.40 5.95 5.97
C GLU A 64 -11.04 4.56 5.87
N GLY A 65 -10.84 3.85 4.75
CA GLY A 65 -11.31 2.48 4.55
C GLY A 65 -10.55 1.43 5.38
N TRP A 66 -9.30 1.72 5.71
CA TRP A 66 -8.49 0.95 6.66
C TRP A 66 -8.88 1.17 8.09
N ALA A 67 -9.91 2.01 8.34
CA ALA A 67 -10.55 2.25 9.63
C ALA A 67 -9.73 1.59 10.73
N LEU A 68 -8.65 2.28 11.13
CA LEU A 68 -8.04 2.10 12.43
C LEU A 68 -9.16 2.48 13.41
N THR A 69 -10.19 1.65 13.47
CA THR A 69 -11.18 1.67 14.52
C THR A 69 -10.35 1.55 15.78
N ASP A 70 -10.71 2.31 16.79
CA ASP A 70 -10.07 2.30 18.10
C ASP A 70 -10.20 0.93 18.83
N GLU A 71 -10.26 -0.18 18.09
CA GLU A 71 -10.39 -1.57 18.54
C GLU A 71 -9.16 -2.41 18.19
N LEU A 72 -7.95 -1.83 18.32
CA LEU A 72 -6.76 -2.64 18.58
C LEU A 72 -6.89 -3.25 19.99
N ILE A 73 -7.72 -4.29 20.13
CA ILE A 73 -7.73 -5.15 21.31
C ILE A 73 -6.51 -6.09 21.19
N ILE A 74 -5.61 -5.94 22.15
CA ILE A 74 -4.43 -6.79 22.39
C ILE A 74 -4.86 -8.20 22.75
#